data_AF-A9BX12-F1
#
_entry.id   AF-A9BX12-F1
#
_cell.length_a   1.000
_cell.length_b   1.000
_cell.length_c   1.000
_cell.angle_alpha   90.00
_cell.angle_beta   90.00
_cell.angle_gamma   90.00
#
_symmetry.space_group_name_H-M   'P 1'
#
loop_
_entity.id
_entity.type
_entity.pdbx_description
1 polymer ?
#
loop_
_entity_poly.entity_id
_entity_poly.type
_entity_poly.pdbx_seq_one_letter_code
_entity_poly.pdbx_strand_id
1 'polypeptide(L)'
;MTTQLQNTEPLLAFRLAYLRAIARSWQDDAYRRDLLGQRDIQPMLHRDFSLPTQWPQVDVSLRLSDDPTQRAEWKPVLTAGWIGPDDEFVIVLPQAPQTHASEALAAYYQLFPNFMGVSTSFEEPSNGTLKAALPTGLGIPGGGPDSLLAFGGVVLRAIALAWQSPEFHAELTRDDGKDKAPVLSQWLGYNNPFNFQVRFETEQAFTWDAARGEWNLQRADGTAIKNGIVLNYPVAPAEQDLWAIALTSYNNTGDAYPFTC
;
A
#
# COMPACT_ATOMS: atom_id res chain seq x y z
N MET A 1 3.16 -32.39 -15.70
CA MET A 1 3.26 -32.20 -14.25
C MET A 1 2.57 -30.89 -13.93
N THR A 2 1.35 -30.96 -13.43
CA THR A 2 0.58 -29.79 -12.97
C THR A 2 1.17 -29.35 -11.64
N THR A 3 1.97 -28.29 -11.66
CA THR A 3 2.44 -27.59 -10.47
C THR A 3 1.19 -27.04 -9.77
N GLN A 4 0.75 -27.72 -8.70
CA GLN A 4 -0.16 -27.12 -7.74
C GLN A 4 0.56 -25.87 -7.21
N LEU A 5 0.07 -24.69 -7.61
CA LEU A 5 0.42 -23.42 -6.96
C LEU A 5 0.06 -23.59 -5.49
N GLN A 6 1.05 -23.96 -4.67
CA GLN A 6 0.95 -23.83 -3.22
C GLN A 6 0.48 -22.41 -2.95
N ASN A 7 -0.54 -22.25 -2.10
CA ASN A 7 -1.02 -20.96 -1.59
C ASN A 7 0.18 -20.15 -1.12
N THR A 8 0.75 -19.39 -2.03
CA THR A 8 1.87 -18.52 -1.77
C THR A 8 1.24 -17.36 -1.05
N GLU A 9 1.80 -16.97 0.09
CA GLU A 9 1.31 -15.81 0.83
C GLU A 9 1.13 -14.64 -0.16
N PRO A 10 -0.05 -13.98 -0.22
CA PRO A 10 -0.36 -12.96 -1.24
C PRO A 10 0.76 -11.91 -1.39
N LEU A 11 1.36 -11.53 -0.26
CA LEU A 11 2.48 -10.60 -0.22
C LEU A 11 3.72 -11.15 -0.93
N LEU A 12 4.12 -12.40 -0.66
CA LEU A 12 5.28 -13.03 -1.31
C LEU A 12 5.09 -13.12 -2.83
N ALA A 13 3.89 -13.46 -3.28
CA ALA A 13 3.58 -13.51 -4.71
C ALA A 13 3.66 -12.13 -5.36
N PHE A 14 3.15 -11.10 -4.68
CA PHE A 14 3.28 -9.71 -5.12
C PHE A 14 4.75 -9.27 -5.19
N ARG A 15 5.55 -9.53 -4.15
CA ARG A 15 6.97 -9.18 -4.10
C ARG A 15 7.74 -9.75 -5.30
N LEU A 16 7.51 -11.02 -5.63
CA LEU A 16 8.14 -11.67 -6.77
C LEU A 16 7.72 -11.01 -8.10
N ALA A 17 6.41 -10.79 -8.30
CA ALA A 17 5.92 -10.15 -9.52
C ALA A 17 6.45 -8.71 -9.66
N TYR A 18 6.47 -7.97 -8.57
CA TYR A 18 7.02 -6.61 -8.48
C TYR A 18 8.51 -6.57 -8.82
N LEU A 19 9.33 -7.44 -8.21
CA LEU A 19 10.76 -7.50 -8.48
C LEU A 19 11.05 -7.83 -9.96
N ARG A 20 10.27 -8.72 -10.56
CA ARG A 20 10.35 -9.04 -11.99
C ARG A 20 9.97 -7.85 -12.87
N ALA A 21 8.97 -7.06 -12.46
CA ALA A 21 8.58 -5.83 -13.14
C ALA A 21 9.70 -4.78 -13.12
N ILE A 22 10.33 -4.57 -11.96
CA ILE A 22 11.48 -3.67 -11.82
C ILE A 22 12.61 -4.13 -12.74
N ALA A 23 13.00 -5.41 -12.68
CA ALA A 23 14.06 -5.97 -13.51
C ALA A 23 13.80 -5.78 -15.02
N ARG A 24 12.55 -5.99 -15.47
CA ARG A 24 12.15 -5.77 -16.86
C ARG A 24 12.18 -4.29 -17.24
N SER A 25 11.72 -3.41 -16.35
CA SER A 25 11.69 -1.97 -16.58
C SER A 25 13.09 -1.32 -16.68
N TRP A 26 14.12 -1.95 -16.11
CA TRP A 26 15.51 -1.51 -16.32
C TRP A 26 16.00 -1.79 -17.74
N GLN A 27 15.47 -2.83 -18.38
CA GLN A 27 15.86 -3.25 -19.73
C GLN A 27 15.00 -2.65 -20.85
N ASP A 28 13.76 -2.25 -20.54
CA ASP A 28 12.77 -1.82 -21.51
C ASP A 28 12.13 -0.48 -21.09
N ASP A 29 12.53 0.58 -21.79
CA ASP A 29 12.05 1.95 -21.57
C ASP A 29 10.54 2.13 -21.87
N ALA A 30 9.98 1.35 -22.80
CA ALA A 30 8.55 1.40 -23.08
C ALA A 30 7.78 0.74 -21.94
N TYR A 31 8.23 -0.43 -21.48
CA TYR A 31 7.68 -1.09 -20.31
C TYR A 31 7.81 -0.23 -19.04
N ARG A 32 8.95 0.44 -18.84
CA ARG A 32 9.14 1.36 -17.70
C ARG A 32 8.13 2.50 -17.70
N ARG A 33 7.89 3.12 -18.86
CA ARG A 33 6.91 4.21 -18.98
C ARG A 33 5.48 3.72 -18.73
N ASP A 34 5.12 2.54 -19.22
CA ASP A 34 3.82 1.93 -18.93
C ASP A 34 3.67 1.66 -17.43
N LEU A 35 4.66 1.01 -16.81
CA LEU A 35 4.68 0.69 -15.39
C LEU A 35 4.55 1.93 -14.49
N LEU A 36 5.32 2.99 -14.78
CA LEU A 36 5.26 4.26 -14.04
C LEU A 36 3.97 5.05 -14.30
N GLY A 37 3.24 4.76 -15.37
CA GLY A 37 1.97 5.40 -15.70
C GLY A 37 0.76 4.72 -15.06
N GLN A 38 0.92 3.54 -14.44
CA GLN A 38 -0.18 2.83 -13.80
C GLN A 38 -0.56 3.49 -12.47
N ARG A 39 -1.87 3.75 -12.31
CA ARG A 39 -2.45 4.11 -11.01
C ARG A 39 -2.42 2.93 -10.02
N ASP A 40 -2.61 1.72 -10.55
CA ASP A 40 -2.49 0.47 -9.80
C ASP A 40 -1.73 -0.54 -10.66
N ILE A 41 -0.56 -0.98 -10.20
CA ILE A 41 0.30 -1.90 -10.94
C ILE A 41 -0.18 -3.34 -10.84
N GLN A 42 -1.05 -3.69 -9.88
CA GLN A 42 -1.44 -5.07 -9.63
C GLN A 42 -2.01 -5.79 -10.88
N PRO A 43 -2.91 -5.20 -11.69
CA PRO A 43 -3.40 -5.84 -12.91
C PRO A 43 -2.30 -6.03 -13.97
N MET A 44 -1.36 -5.10 -14.06
CA MET A 44 -0.20 -5.20 -14.95
C MET A 44 0.72 -6.36 -14.51
N LEU A 45 0.97 -6.47 -13.20
CA LEU A 45 1.74 -7.58 -12.62
C LEU A 45 1.05 -8.93 -12.82
N HIS A 46 -0.28 -8.97 -12.74
CA HIS A 46 -1.07 -10.17 -13.06
C HIS A 46 -0.89 -10.57 -14.52
N ARG A 47 -1.09 -9.62 -15.44
CA ARG A 47 -0.94 -9.84 -16.89
C ARG A 47 0.45 -10.36 -17.26
N ASP A 48 1.50 -9.72 -16.72
CA ASP A 48 2.87 -9.92 -17.21
C ASP A 48 3.65 -11.00 -16.44
N PHE A 49 3.28 -11.25 -15.17
CA PHE A 49 4.00 -12.17 -14.28
C PHE A 49 3.12 -13.15 -13.53
N SER A 50 1.82 -13.23 -13.88
CA SER A 50 0.86 -14.17 -13.30
C SER A 50 0.69 -14.02 -11.79
N LEU A 51 0.70 -12.77 -11.28
CA LEU A 51 0.34 -12.45 -9.89
C LEU A 51 -1.06 -13.03 -9.57
N PRO A 52 -1.23 -13.97 -8.63
CA PRO A 52 -2.51 -14.66 -8.43
C PRO A 52 -3.57 -13.82 -7.70
N THR A 53 -3.14 -12.85 -6.89
CA THR A 53 -4.01 -12.12 -5.95
C THR A 53 -3.86 -10.61 -6.07
N GLN A 54 -4.92 -9.88 -5.75
CA GLN A 54 -4.96 -8.42 -5.63
C GLN A 54 -5.56 -7.96 -4.30
N TRP A 55 -5.22 -6.75 -3.90
CA TRP A 55 -5.90 -5.98 -2.87
C TRP A 55 -6.82 -4.97 -3.53
N PRO A 56 -8.14 -5.26 -3.63
CA PRO A 56 -9.07 -4.41 -4.37
C PRO A 56 -9.31 -3.05 -3.72
N GLN A 57 -9.01 -2.91 -2.42
CA GLN A 57 -9.19 -1.66 -1.67
C GLN A 57 -7.93 -0.79 -1.60
N VAL A 58 -6.86 -1.21 -2.27
CA VAL A 58 -5.57 -0.51 -2.29
C VAL A 58 -5.07 -0.40 -3.72
N ASP A 59 -4.75 0.81 -4.14
CA ASP A 59 -3.97 1.06 -5.35
C ASP A 59 -2.48 1.01 -5.00
N VAL A 60 -1.67 0.22 -5.73
CA VAL A 60 -0.20 0.22 -5.57
C VAL A 60 0.42 0.87 -6.80
N SER A 61 1.17 1.96 -6.61
CA SER A 61 1.75 2.74 -7.71
C SER A 61 3.23 2.97 -7.52
N LEU A 62 3.90 3.36 -8.61
CA LEU A 62 5.32 3.69 -8.63
C LEU A 62 5.51 5.16 -8.94
N ARG A 63 6.49 5.78 -8.28
CA ARG A 63 6.87 7.16 -8.52
C ARG A 63 8.35 7.26 -8.84
N LEU A 64 8.65 7.99 -9.90
CA LEU A 64 9.99 8.44 -10.22
C LEU A 64 10.02 9.95 -10.09
N SER A 65 10.80 10.49 -9.15
CA SER A 65 10.92 11.94 -8.97
C SER A 65 11.56 12.60 -10.19
N ASP A 66 11.04 13.75 -10.61
CA ASP A 66 11.67 14.58 -11.63
C ASP A 66 13.00 15.18 -11.13
N ASP A 67 13.12 15.45 -9.82
CA ASP A 67 14.37 15.83 -9.15
C ASP A 67 15.26 14.61 -8.97
N PRO A 68 16.43 14.53 -9.65
CA PRO A 68 17.35 13.41 -9.52
C PRO A 68 17.84 13.16 -8.09
N THR A 69 17.92 14.20 -7.26
CA THR A 69 18.38 14.08 -5.88
C THR A 69 17.36 13.40 -4.96
N GLN A 70 16.11 13.29 -5.40
CA GLN A 70 14.99 12.64 -4.71
C GLN A 70 14.65 11.30 -5.35
N ARG A 71 15.58 10.66 -6.06
CA ARG A 71 15.38 9.33 -6.66
C ARG A 71 15.96 8.25 -5.75
N ALA A 72 15.34 7.07 -5.80
CA ALA A 72 15.91 5.87 -5.21
C ALA A 72 17.11 5.41 -6.05
N GLU A 73 18.31 5.52 -5.49
CA GLU A 73 19.59 5.22 -6.12
C GLU A 73 20.37 4.19 -5.32
N TRP A 74 21.04 3.27 -6.01
CA TRP A 74 21.93 2.31 -5.38
C TRP A 74 23.33 2.91 -5.18
N LYS A 75 23.79 3.00 -3.93
CA LYS A 75 25.10 3.56 -3.56
C LYS A 75 25.94 2.54 -2.77
N PRO A 76 26.50 1.51 -3.45
CA PRO A 76 27.16 0.39 -2.79
C PRO A 76 28.40 0.79 -1.99
N VAL A 77 29.13 1.83 -2.41
CA VAL A 77 30.38 2.27 -1.75
C VAL A 77 30.12 3.17 -0.55
N LEU A 78 29.04 3.96 -0.58
CA LEU A 78 28.78 4.99 0.43
C LEU A 78 27.88 4.49 1.56
N THR A 79 26.82 3.74 1.23
CA THR A 79 25.80 3.31 2.19
C THR A 79 25.55 1.79 2.15
N ALA A 80 26.36 1.05 1.38
CA ALA A 80 26.20 -0.39 1.20
C ALA A 80 24.80 -0.84 0.71
N GLY A 81 24.03 0.06 0.07
CA GLY A 81 22.65 -0.24 -0.30
C GLY A 81 21.95 0.87 -1.07
N TRP A 82 20.62 0.83 -1.03
CA TRP A 82 19.76 1.83 -1.65
C TRP A 82 19.59 3.04 -0.74
N ILE A 83 19.55 4.22 -1.35
CA ILE A 83 19.14 5.46 -0.70
C ILE A 83 18.03 6.10 -1.51
N GLY A 84 17.15 6.84 -0.87
CA GLY A 84 16.07 7.52 -1.55
C GLY A 84 15.10 8.15 -0.57
N PRO A 85 14.06 8.82 -1.07
CA PRO A 85 12.94 9.21 -0.22
C PRO A 85 12.21 7.98 0.32
N ASP A 86 11.47 8.21 1.39
CA ASP A 86 10.57 7.22 1.97
C ASP A 86 9.39 6.96 1.03
N ASP A 87 8.93 5.71 1.00
CA ASP A 87 7.69 5.33 0.33
C ASP A 87 6.48 5.85 1.11
N GLU A 88 5.27 5.69 0.58
CA GLU A 88 4.10 6.36 1.15
C GLU A 88 2.91 5.45 1.33
N PHE A 89 2.28 5.54 2.50
CA PHE A 89 0.91 5.11 2.73
C PHE A 89 -0.02 6.31 2.56
N VAL A 90 -1.01 6.17 1.68
CA VAL A 90 -2.04 7.17 1.45
C VAL A 90 -3.36 6.62 1.97
N ILE A 91 -3.94 7.27 2.97
CA ILE A 91 -5.19 6.86 3.60
C ILE A 91 -6.28 7.85 3.21
N VAL A 92 -7.35 7.35 2.59
CA VAL A 92 -8.50 8.19 2.26
C VAL A 92 -9.46 8.19 3.43
N LEU A 93 -9.66 9.34 4.05
CA LEU A 93 -10.52 9.49 5.22
C LEU A 93 -12.01 9.46 4.80
N PRO A 94 -12.84 8.64 5.45
CA PRO A 94 -14.28 8.72 5.31
C PRO A 94 -14.86 9.95 6.02
N GLN A 95 -15.92 10.51 5.46
CA GLN A 95 -16.71 11.56 6.09
C GLN A 95 -17.33 11.07 7.40
N ALA A 96 -17.44 11.97 8.38
CA ALA A 96 -18.07 11.67 9.65
C ALA A 96 -19.55 11.29 9.42
N PRO A 97 -19.99 10.08 9.84
CA PRO A 97 -21.39 9.69 9.76
C PRO A 97 -22.28 10.59 10.63
N GLN A 98 -23.44 11.00 10.12
CA GLN A 98 -24.41 11.78 10.90
C GLN A 98 -25.11 10.93 11.98
N THR A 99 -25.27 9.64 11.72
CA THR A 99 -25.86 8.64 12.63
C THR A 99 -25.05 7.34 12.56
N HIS A 100 -25.19 6.48 13.56
CA HIS A 100 -24.58 5.14 13.57
C HIS A 100 -23.05 5.12 13.42
N ALA A 101 -22.34 6.13 13.95
CA ALA A 101 -20.89 6.27 13.77
C ALA A 101 -20.08 5.04 14.22
N SER A 102 -20.46 4.37 15.31
CA SER A 102 -19.79 3.15 15.76
C SER A 102 -19.96 1.97 14.80
N GLU A 103 -21.13 1.84 14.19
CA GLU A 103 -21.42 0.81 13.19
C GLU A 103 -20.66 1.10 11.90
N ALA A 104 -20.67 2.36 11.45
CA ALA A 104 -19.90 2.81 10.30
C ALA A 104 -18.39 2.54 10.48
N LEU A 105 -17.85 2.80 11.69
CA LEU A 105 -16.45 2.50 12.01
C LEU A 105 -16.16 0.99 11.95
N ALA A 106 -17.06 0.14 12.46
CA ALA A 106 -16.93 -1.31 12.36
C ALA A 106 -16.98 -1.78 10.90
N ALA A 107 -17.87 -1.20 10.08
CA ALA A 107 -17.96 -1.48 8.66
C ALA A 107 -16.71 -1.02 7.89
N TYR A 108 -16.08 0.09 8.30
CA TYR A 108 -14.79 0.51 7.74
C TYR A 108 -13.71 -0.54 8.04
N TYR A 109 -13.65 -1.05 9.27
CA TYR A 109 -12.71 -2.11 9.65
C TYR A 109 -12.97 -3.43 8.91
N GLN A 110 -14.21 -3.69 8.47
CA GLN A 110 -14.50 -4.86 7.61
C GLN A 110 -13.87 -4.71 6.22
N LEU A 111 -13.78 -3.49 5.68
CA LEU A 111 -13.10 -3.20 4.42
C LEU A 111 -11.57 -3.24 4.59
N PHE A 112 -11.09 -2.72 5.71
CA PHE A 112 -9.67 -2.59 6.06
C PHE A 112 -9.33 -3.25 7.41
N PRO A 113 -9.41 -4.59 7.52
CA PRO A 113 -9.05 -5.30 8.75
C PRO A 113 -7.55 -5.16 9.09
N ASN A 114 -6.75 -4.91 8.06
CA ASN A 114 -5.41 -4.33 8.14
C ASN A 114 -5.34 -3.21 7.09
N PHE A 115 -4.23 -2.47 7.04
CA PHE A 115 -4.08 -1.39 6.05
C PHE A 115 -4.27 -1.83 4.58
N MET A 116 -3.83 -3.05 4.21
CA MET A 116 -3.94 -3.60 2.85
C MET A 116 -5.37 -3.99 2.46
N GLY A 117 -6.27 -4.14 3.43
CA GLY A 117 -7.58 -4.73 3.21
C GLY A 117 -7.52 -6.25 2.96
N VAL A 118 -8.64 -6.79 2.46
CA VAL A 118 -8.77 -8.22 2.15
C VAL A 118 -8.23 -8.51 0.75
N SER A 119 -7.27 -9.44 0.64
CA SER A 119 -6.80 -9.91 -0.67
C SER A 119 -7.84 -10.82 -1.34
N THR A 120 -7.98 -10.71 -2.65
CA THR A 120 -8.85 -11.55 -3.48
C THR A 120 -8.06 -12.13 -4.65
N SER A 121 -8.53 -13.23 -5.23
CA SER A 121 -7.90 -13.80 -6.43
C SER A 121 -8.25 -12.94 -7.66
N PHE A 122 -7.34 -12.83 -8.63
CA PHE A 122 -7.63 -12.22 -9.92
C PHE A 122 -8.60 -13.09 -10.75
N GLU A 123 -8.50 -14.41 -10.62
CA GLU A 123 -9.40 -15.38 -11.22
C GLU A 123 -10.43 -15.83 -10.17
N GLU A 124 -11.72 -15.80 -10.50
CA GLU A 124 -12.72 -16.46 -9.64
C GLU A 124 -12.45 -17.96 -9.64
N PRO A 125 -12.36 -18.62 -8.46
CA PRO A 125 -12.22 -20.06 -8.44
C PRO A 125 -13.44 -20.68 -9.12
N SER A 126 -13.21 -21.50 -10.15
CA SER A 126 -14.25 -22.18 -10.92
C SER A 126 -15.08 -23.19 -10.12
N ASN A 127 -14.96 -23.22 -8.79
CA ASN A 127 -15.71 -24.08 -7.89
C ASN A 127 -16.05 -23.31 -6.61
N GLY A 128 -17.36 -23.19 -6.35
CA GLY A 128 -17.99 -22.42 -5.27
C GLY A 128 -17.69 -22.89 -3.85
N THR A 129 -16.42 -22.89 -3.45
CA THR A 129 -16.01 -22.99 -2.05
C THR A 129 -15.38 -21.67 -1.63
N LEU A 130 -16.24 -20.73 -1.22
CA LEU A 130 -15.86 -19.61 -0.34
C LEU A 130 -15.32 -20.21 0.96
N LYS A 131 -14.00 -20.39 1.06
CA LYS A 131 -13.33 -20.49 2.35
C LYS A 131 -12.69 -19.14 2.64
N ALA A 132 -13.44 -18.33 3.38
CA ALA A 132 -12.91 -17.20 4.10
C ALA A 132 -11.81 -17.69 5.06
N ALA A 133 -10.56 -17.54 4.65
CA ALA A 133 -9.46 -17.38 5.58
C ALA A 133 -9.08 -15.90 5.49
N LEU A 134 -9.40 -15.12 6.51
CA LEU A 134 -8.84 -13.78 6.68
C LEU A 134 -7.32 -13.98 6.75
N PRO A 135 -6.51 -13.51 5.77
CA PRO A 135 -5.07 -13.52 5.91
C PRO A 135 -4.74 -12.44 6.94
N THR A 136 -4.65 -12.82 8.21
CA THR A 136 -4.08 -11.96 9.27
C THR A 136 -2.55 -11.92 9.19
N GLY A 137 -1.95 -12.73 8.33
CA GLY A 137 -0.52 -12.76 8.09
C GLY A 137 -0.17 -11.92 6.87
N LEU A 138 0.24 -10.68 7.12
CA LEU A 138 1.43 -10.20 6.44
C LEU A 138 2.57 -11.06 6.98
N GLY A 139 3.51 -11.49 6.18
CA GLY A 139 4.67 -12.32 6.56
C GLY A 139 5.62 -11.67 7.59
N ILE A 140 5.14 -10.70 8.37
CA ILE A 140 5.70 -10.20 9.62
C ILE A 140 4.94 -10.95 10.74
N PRO A 141 5.62 -11.72 11.63
CA PRO A 141 4.96 -12.50 12.67
C PRO A 141 3.89 -11.69 13.41
N GLY A 142 2.65 -12.15 13.30
CA GLY A 142 1.44 -11.38 13.61
C GLY A 142 1.31 -10.95 15.07
N GLY A 143 0.87 -9.70 15.23
CA GLY A 143 0.37 -9.12 16.49
C GLY A 143 1.31 -8.12 17.17
N GLY A 144 2.55 -8.00 16.70
CA GLY A 144 3.48 -7.00 17.22
C GLY A 144 3.06 -5.56 16.90
N PRO A 145 3.50 -4.57 17.70
CA PRO A 145 3.23 -3.15 17.45
C PRO A 145 3.71 -2.67 16.07
N ASP A 146 4.63 -3.41 15.45
CA ASP A 146 5.28 -3.06 14.18
C ASP A 146 4.66 -3.72 12.94
N SER A 147 3.41 -4.22 13.05
CA SER A 147 2.69 -4.88 11.95
C SER A 147 1.71 -3.93 11.24
N LEU A 148 1.40 -4.15 9.94
CA LEU A 148 0.34 -3.33 9.30
C LEU A 148 -1.06 -3.62 9.87
N LEU A 149 -1.21 -4.69 10.66
CA LEU A 149 -2.41 -4.93 11.46
C LEU A 149 -2.49 -3.89 12.60
N ALA A 150 -1.41 -3.70 13.34
CA ALA A 150 -1.34 -2.65 14.37
C ALA A 150 -1.53 -1.26 13.76
N PHE A 151 -0.92 -1.00 12.60
CA PHE A 151 -1.14 0.24 11.84
C PHE A 151 -2.60 0.43 11.42
N GLY A 152 -3.27 -0.62 10.93
CA GLY A 152 -4.70 -0.57 10.62
C GLY A 152 -5.56 -0.18 11.83
N GLY A 153 -5.23 -0.69 13.02
CA GLY A 153 -5.87 -0.27 14.28
C GLY A 153 -5.62 1.20 14.64
N VAL A 154 -4.41 1.71 14.39
CA VAL A 154 -4.07 3.14 14.56
C VAL A 154 -4.87 4.00 13.60
N VAL A 155 -4.97 3.61 12.33
CA VAL A 155 -5.79 4.29 11.32
C VAL A 155 -7.26 4.32 11.74
N LEU A 156 -7.80 3.20 12.23
CA LEU A 156 -9.18 3.15 12.72
C LEU A 156 -9.43 4.13 13.87
N ARG A 157 -8.49 4.20 14.83
CA ARG A 157 -8.57 5.15 15.94
C ARG A 157 -8.40 6.61 15.47
N ALA A 158 -7.54 6.85 14.48
CA ALA A 158 -7.36 8.16 13.87
C ALA A 158 -8.66 8.64 13.21
N ILE A 159 -9.34 7.78 12.43
CA ILE A 159 -10.63 8.09 11.81
C ILE A 159 -11.66 8.48 12.88
N ALA A 160 -11.81 7.66 13.92
CA ALA A 160 -12.75 7.92 15.00
C ALA A 160 -12.47 9.26 15.70
N LEU A 161 -11.19 9.57 15.95
CA LEU A 161 -10.79 10.83 16.57
C LEU A 161 -11.01 12.02 15.64
N ALA A 162 -10.72 11.87 14.35
CA ALA A 162 -10.91 12.93 13.35
C ALA A 162 -12.39 13.32 13.19
N TRP A 163 -13.32 12.38 13.36
CA TRP A 163 -14.74 12.69 13.39
C TRP A 163 -15.17 13.51 14.60
N GLN A 164 -14.45 13.44 15.72
CA GLN A 164 -14.80 14.13 16.97
C GLN A 164 -14.01 15.42 17.20
N SER A 165 -12.79 15.50 16.68
CA SER A 165 -11.87 16.62 16.89
C SER A 165 -11.55 17.31 15.57
N PRO A 166 -12.16 18.49 15.30
CA PRO A 166 -11.84 19.29 14.12
C PRO A 166 -10.37 19.73 14.08
N GLU A 167 -9.75 19.95 15.24
CA GLU A 167 -8.33 20.29 15.36
C GLU A 167 -7.45 19.14 14.86
N PHE A 168 -7.71 17.93 15.34
CA PHE A 168 -6.97 16.74 14.90
C PHE A 168 -7.21 16.44 13.42
N HIS A 169 -8.46 16.53 12.95
CA HIS A 169 -8.77 16.41 11.53
C HIS A 169 -7.97 17.42 10.70
N ALA A 170 -7.91 18.68 11.13
CA ALA A 170 -7.13 19.71 10.46
C ALA A 170 -5.62 19.42 10.52
N GLU A 171 -5.07 18.82 11.57
CA GLU A 171 -3.65 18.38 11.61
C GLU A 171 -3.34 17.27 10.62
N LEU A 172 -4.24 16.29 10.53
CA LEU A 172 -4.11 15.18 9.57
C LEU A 172 -4.20 15.65 8.12
N THR A 173 -5.02 16.66 7.82
CA THR A 173 -5.39 17.03 6.45
C THR A 173 -4.80 18.34 5.93
N ARG A 174 -4.27 19.22 6.79
CA ARG A 174 -3.53 20.43 6.34
C ARG A 174 -2.22 20.05 5.65
N ASP A 175 -1.58 20.99 4.95
CA ASP A 175 -0.26 20.80 4.33
C ASP A 175 -0.20 19.55 3.44
N ASP A 176 -1.02 19.54 2.39
CA ASP A 176 -1.15 18.44 1.44
C ASP A 176 0.21 17.87 1.04
N GLY A 177 0.34 16.54 1.13
CA GLY A 177 1.55 15.82 0.74
C GLY A 177 2.67 15.76 1.79
N LYS A 178 2.50 16.31 3.00
CA LYS A 178 3.48 16.09 4.09
C LYS A 178 3.20 14.81 4.86
N ASP A 179 4.28 14.21 5.38
CA ASP A 179 4.21 13.10 6.32
C ASP A 179 3.46 13.47 7.60
N LYS A 180 2.54 12.60 8.01
CA LYS A 180 1.64 12.71 9.16
C LYS A 180 1.99 11.74 10.27
N ALA A 181 3.07 10.95 10.16
CA ALA A 181 3.59 10.17 11.27
C ALA A 181 3.83 11.02 12.55
N PRO A 182 4.35 12.26 12.50
CA PRO A 182 4.47 13.11 13.69
C PRO A 182 3.12 13.43 14.35
N VAL A 183 2.06 13.63 13.57
CA VAL A 183 0.70 13.89 14.08
C VAL A 183 0.16 12.64 14.77
N LEU A 184 0.35 11.45 14.18
CA LEU A 184 -0.05 10.19 14.81
C LEU A 184 0.73 9.91 16.10
N SER A 185 2.02 10.25 16.14
CA SER A 185 2.84 10.15 17.36
C SER A 185 2.32 11.08 18.46
N GLN A 186 2.10 12.35 18.14
CA GLN A 186 1.63 13.34 19.10
C GLN A 186 0.24 13.00 19.69
N TRP A 187 -0.71 12.61 18.85
CA TRP A 187 -2.11 12.44 19.28
C TRP A 187 -2.46 11.02 19.73
N LEU A 188 -1.82 10.01 19.13
CA LEU A 188 -2.17 8.60 19.37
C LEU A 188 -1.04 7.83 20.06
N GLY A 189 0.12 8.45 20.28
CA GLY A 189 1.30 7.78 20.82
C GLY A 189 1.89 6.74 19.86
N TYR A 190 1.57 6.83 18.57
CA TYR A 190 2.04 5.87 17.57
C TYR A 190 3.36 6.32 16.97
N ASN A 191 4.41 5.53 17.22
CA ASN A 191 5.69 5.71 16.54
C ASN A 191 5.69 4.82 15.30
N ASN A 192 5.71 5.44 14.12
CA ASN A 192 5.71 4.72 12.85
C ASN A 192 6.98 3.87 12.72
N PRO A 193 6.87 2.53 12.67
CA PRO A 193 8.01 1.63 12.58
C PRO A 193 8.44 1.40 11.13
N PHE A 194 7.63 1.83 10.16
CA PHE A 194 7.93 1.70 8.74
C PHE A 194 8.73 2.91 8.27
N ASN A 195 9.67 2.69 7.34
CA ASN A 195 10.34 3.77 6.62
C ASN A 195 9.43 4.33 5.51
N PHE A 196 8.20 4.68 5.90
CA PHE A 196 7.11 5.15 5.05
C PHE A 196 6.59 6.46 5.60
N GLN A 197 6.33 7.43 4.72
CA GLN A 197 5.48 8.56 5.07
C GLN A 197 4.03 8.10 5.16
N VAL A 198 3.29 8.69 6.09
CA VAL A 198 1.85 8.50 6.21
C VAL A 198 1.16 9.76 5.72
N ARG A 199 0.25 9.64 4.76
CA ARG A 199 -0.53 10.75 4.21
C ARG A 199 -2.01 10.46 4.37
N PHE A 200 -2.78 11.52 4.58
CA PHE A 200 -4.23 11.46 4.66
C PHE A 200 -4.84 12.35 3.58
N GLU A 201 -5.77 11.80 2.83
CA GLU A 201 -6.57 12.51 1.85
C GLU A 201 -8.02 12.53 2.30
N THR A 202 -8.79 13.52 1.82
CA THR A 202 -10.23 13.59 2.08
C THR A 202 -11.00 13.33 0.81
N GLU A 203 -12.07 12.55 0.91
CA GLU A 203 -12.97 12.28 -0.20
C GLU A 203 -14.40 12.58 0.22
N GLN A 204 -15.05 13.52 -0.46
CA GLN A 204 -16.41 13.95 -0.13
C GLN A 204 -17.43 12.87 -0.43
N ALA A 205 -17.16 12.03 -1.43
CA ALA A 205 -18.03 10.91 -1.78
C ALA A 205 -17.92 9.74 -0.78
N PHE A 206 -16.89 9.69 0.08
CA PHE A 206 -16.69 8.58 1.01
C PHE A 206 -17.60 8.72 2.25
N THR A 207 -18.89 8.47 2.05
CA THR A 207 -19.95 8.68 3.05
C THR A 207 -20.62 7.38 3.47
N TRP A 208 -21.15 7.36 4.69
CA TRP A 208 -21.91 6.23 5.23
C TRP A 208 -23.38 6.27 4.83
N ASP A 209 -23.90 5.18 4.25
CA ASP A 209 -25.33 4.97 4.03
C ASP A 209 -25.91 4.14 5.18
N ALA A 210 -26.56 4.80 6.12
CA ALA A 210 -27.17 4.16 7.29
C ALA A 210 -28.38 3.28 6.95
N ALA A 211 -29.05 3.47 5.81
CA ALA A 211 -30.18 2.63 5.40
C ALA A 211 -29.69 1.28 4.85
N ARG A 212 -28.51 1.28 4.23
CA ARG A 212 -27.89 0.08 3.65
C ARG A 212 -26.89 -0.60 4.59
N GLY A 213 -26.36 0.13 5.57
CA GLY A 213 -25.27 -0.36 6.41
C GLY A 213 -23.95 -0.48 5.63
N GLU A 214 -23.72 0.40 4.65
CA GLU A 214 -22.61 0.30 3.70
C GLU A 214 -21.95 1.67 3.50
N TRP A 215 -20.64 1.66 3.20
CA TRP A 215 -19.91 2.85 2.76
C TRP A 215 -20.09 3.07 1.26
N ASN A 216 -20.26 4.31 0.83
CA ASN A 216 -20.06 4.65 -0.57
C ASN A 216 -18.56 4.59 -0.91
N LEU A 217 -18.19 3.71 -1.83
CA LEU A 217 -16.81 3.49 -2.28
C LEU A 217 -16.58 3.94 -3.72
N GLN A 218 -17.46 4.78 -4.27
CA GLN A 218 -17.32 5.35 -5.61
C GLN A 218 -17.28 6.86 -5.57
N ARG A 219 -16.30 7.43 -6.27
CA ARG A 219 -16.23 8.87 -6.55
C ARG A 219 -17.30 9.28 -7.54
N ALA A 220 -17.52 10.59 -7.66
CA ALA A 220 -18.49 11.16 -8.60
C ALA A 220 -18.21 10.80 -10.07
N ASP A 221 -16.95 10.52 -10.42
CA ASP A 221 -16.54 10.08 -11.76
C ASP A 221 -16.68 8.56 -12.00
N GLY A 222 -17.19 7.83 -11.00
CA GLY A 222 -17.36 6.37 -11.04
C GLY A 222 -16.11 5.57 -10.67
N THR A 223 -14.98 6.22 -10.35
CA THR A 223 -13.78 5.52 -9.90
C THR A 223 -13.89 5.06 -8.45
N ALA A 224 -13.26 3.92 -8.12
CA ALA A 224 -13.27 3.39 -6.77
C ALA A 224 -12.45 4.27 -5.80
N ILE A 225 -12.97 4.46 -4.59
CA ILE A 225 -12.28 5.06 -3.46
C ILE A 225 -11.44 3.97 -2.80
N LYS A 226 -10.13 4.16 -2.76
CA LYS A 226 -9.17 3.18 -2.28
C LYS A 226 -8.06 3.89 -1.54
N ASN A 227 -7.45 3.20 -0.57
CA ASN A 227 -6.17 3.63 -0.03
C ASN A 227 -5.07 3.44 -1.08
N GLY A 228 -3.92 4.05 -0.86
CA GLY A 228 -2.80 4.02 -1.79
C GLY A 228 -1.52 3.57 -1.12
N ILE A 229 -0.69 2.89 -1.89
CA ILE A 229 0.73 2.70 -1.59
C ILE A 229 1.51 3.26 -2.77
N VAL A 230 2.42 4.19 -2.47
CA VAL A 230 3.29 4.77 -3.49
C VAL A 230 4.72 4.37 -3.20
N LEU A 231 5.29 3.60 -4.12
CA LEU A 231 6.64 3.09 -4.04
C LEU A 231 7.57 3.96 -4.87
N ASN A 232 8.73 4.32 -4.32
CA ASN A 232 9.75 5.00 -5.08
C ASN A 232 10.41 4.01 -6.03
N TYR A 233 10.43 4.37 -7.31
CA TYR A 233 10.99 3.54 -8.36
C TYR A 233 12.52 3.45 -8.19
N PRO A 234 13.09 2.24 -7.99
CA PRO A 234 14.53 2.05 -7.90
C PRO A 234 15.15 2.23 -9.28
N VAL A 235 15.94 3.30 -9.45
CA VAL A 235 16.60 3.59 -10.73
C VAL A 235 17.74 2.60 -10.95
N ALA A 236 17.81 2.04 -12.15
CA ALA A 236 18.90 1.16 -12.54
C ALA A 236 20.26 1.88 -12.38
N PRO A 237 21.27 1.25 -11.78
CA PRO A 237 22.64 1.78 -11.79
C PRO A 237 23.13 2.05 -13.22
N ALA A 238 24.04 3.02 -13.39
CA ALA A 238 24.61 3.31 -14.71
C ALA A 238 25.36 2.12 -15.32
N GLU A 239 26.03 1.33 -14.48
CA GLU A 239 26.76 0.13 -14.89
C GLU A 239 25.83 -1.08 -14.94
N GLN A 240 25.59 -1.60 -16.16
CA GLN A 240 24.67 -2.71 -16.38
C GLN A 240 25.09 -4.01 -15.69
N ASP A 241 26.40 -4.26 -15.60
CA ASP A 241 26.95 -5.44 -14.92
C ASP A 241 26.58 -5.50 -13.43
N LEU A 242 26.24 -4.35 -12.84
CA LEU A 242 25.85 -4.25 -11.44
C LEU A 242 24.34 -4.45 -11.22
N TRP A 243 23.52 -4.53 -12.28
CA TRP A 243 22.06 -4.57 -12.14
C TRP A 243 21.58 -5.77 -11.33
N ALA A 244 22.11 -6.98 -11.59
CA ALA A 244 21.73 -8.16 -10.83
C ALA A 244 22.03 -7.98 -9.32
N ILE A 245 23.19 -7.40 -8.99
CA ILE A 245 23.59 -7.14 -7.61
C ILE A 245 22.67 -6.08 -6.98
N ALA A 246 22.44 -4.96 -7.66
CA ALA A 246 21.57 -3.89 -7.18
C ALA A 246 20.13 -4.37 -6.95
N LEU A 247 19.59 -5.21 -7.85
CA LEU A 247 18.25 -5.78 -7.72
C LEU A 247 18.14 -6.72 -6.51
N THR A 248 19.13 -7.60 -6.30
CA THR A 248 19.16 -8.46 -5.10
C THR A 248 19.33 -7.64 -3.82
N SER A 249 20.14 -6.58 -3.86
CA SER A 249 20.28 -5.65 -2.74
C SER A 249 18.96 -4.94 -2.44
N TYR A 250 18.23 -4.48 -3.46
CA TYR A 250 16.91 -3.87 -3.29
C TYR A 250 15.96 -4.84 -2.59
N ASN A 251 15.90 -6.07 -3.09
CA ASN A 251 15.10 -7.13 -2.48
C ASN A 251 15.53 -7.44 -1.04
N ASN A 252 16.78 -7.25 -0.63
CA ASN A 252 17.24 -7.55 0.72
C ASN A 252 17.18 -6.35 1.68
N THR A 253 16.60 -5.23 1.27
CA THR A 253 16.46 -4.02 2.10
C THR A 253 15.14 -4.02 2.92
N GLY A 254 14.54 -5.21 3.17
CA GLY A 254 13.18 -5.43 3.71
C GLY A 254 12.75 -4.67 4.94
N ASP A 255 13.67 -4.35 5.84
CA ASP A 255 13.31 -3.61 7.05
C ASP A 255 12.85 -2.17 6.74
N ALA A 256 13.28 -1.60 5.61
CA ALA A 256 12.86 -0.27 5.16
C ALA A 256 11.68 -0.29 4.17
N TYR A 257 11.45 -1.39 3.46
CA TYR A 257 10.38 -1.48 2.46
C TYR A 257 9.52 -2.76 2.65
N PRO A 258 8.21 -2.65 2.93
CA PRO A 258 7.32 -3.77 3.24
C PRO A 258 7.14 -4.75 2.07
N PHE A 259 7.59 -4.38 0.86
CA PHE A 259 7.61 -5.22 -0.34
C PHE A 259 9.00 -5.74 -0.71
N THR A 260 10.00 -5.58 0.14
CA THR A 260 11.32 -6.24 0.03
C THR A 260 11.49 -7.20 1.22
N CYS A 261 12.42 -8.17 1.12
CA CYS A 261 12.71 -9.23 2.09
C CYS A 261 13.50 -8.75 3.30
#